data_AF-A0A287QYJ9-F1
#
_entry.id   AF-A0A287QYJ9-F1
#
_cell.length_a   1.000
_cell.length_b   1.000
_cell.length_c   1.000
_cell.angle_alpha   90.00
_cell.angle_beta   90.00
_cell.angle_gamma   90.00
#
_symmetry.space_group_name_H-M   'P 1'
#
loop_
_entity.id
_entity.type
_entity.pdbx_description
1 polymer ?
#
loop_
_entity_poly.entity_id
_entity_poly.type
_entity_poly.pdbx_seq_one_letter_code
_entity_poly.pdbx_strand_id
1 'polypeptide(L)'
;MVHMNQGQGETSYAHNSSIQSAQQNRMKPLIEADIIDLCGSRSTLFPEKMLIADLGCSSGPNALALVSTAVKAIINHWLQFQQPPPEVCVLLNDLPDNDFNTVVKSLVMLRQSNNKPVVVSCDWCRTGRTGVVLREALH
;
A
#
# COMPACT_ATOMS: atom_id res chain seq x y z
N MET A 1 -5.44 22.67 11.53
CA MET A 1 -5.52 21.22 11.24
C MET A 1 -5.13 21.05 9.78
N VAL A 2 -4.22 20.12 9.45
CA VAL A 2 -3.67 19.99 8.09
C VAL A 2 -4.15 18.67 7.50
N HIS A 3 -4.85 18.72 6.38
CA HIS A 3 -5.26 17.55 5.61
C HIS A 3 -5.49 17.96 4.15
N MET A 4 -5.54 16.98 3.25
CA MET A 4 -5.95 17.20 1.87
C MET A 4 -7.47 17.30 1.74
N ASN A 5 -7.97 17.97 0.71
CA ASN A 5 -9.42 18.08 0.47
C ASN A 5 -10.06 16.69 0.36
N GLN A 6 -10.92 16.34 1.30
CA GLN A 6 -11.52 15.01 1.41
C GLN A 6 -12.60 14.76 0.34
N GLY A 7 -13.05 13.51 0.25
CA GLY A 7 -14.19 13.12 -0.58
C GLY A 7 -13.85 12.87 -2.05
N GLN A 8 -14.90 12.85 -2.89
CA GLN A 8 -14.84 12.51 -4.32
C GLN A 8 -15.48 13.60 -5.21
N GLY A 9 -15.64 14.82 -4.68
CA GLY A 9 -16.17 15.95 -5.45
C GLY A 9 -15.13 16.60 -6.37
N GLU A 10 -15.54 17.53 -7.22
CA GLU A 10 -14.65 18.17 -8.21
C GLU A 10 -13.46 18.92 -7.59
N THR A 11 -13.59 19.43 -6.37
CA THR A 11 -12.51 20.13 -5.64
C THR A 11 -11.74 19.24 -4.68
N SER A 12 -12.09 17.94 -4.61
CA SER A 12 -11.42 16.96 -3.75
C SER A 12 -10.00 16.67 -4.23
N TYR A 13 -9.13 16.27 -3.31
CA TYR A 13 -7.77 15.86 -3.63
C TYR A 13 -7.75 14.65 -4.59
N ALA A 14 -8.73 13.75 -4.48
CA ALA A 14 -8.84 12.59 -5.36
C ALA A 14 -8.91 12.98 -6.85
N HIS A 15 -9.51 14.14 -7.17
CA HIS A 15 -9.62 14.66 -8.54
C HIS A 15 -8.58 15.72 -8.90
N ASN A 16 -7.85 16.28 -7.92
CA ASN A 16 -6.91 17.40 -8.12
C ASN A 16 -5.46 17.07 -7.75
N SER A 17 -5.08 15.78 -7.82
CA SER A 17 -3.77 15.31 -7.41
C SER A 17 -2.90 14.82 -8.58
N SER A 18 -3.11 15.38 -9.77
CA SER A 18 -2.43 14.96 -11.01
C SER A 18 -0.90 15.11 -10.96
N ILE A 19 -0.39 16.16 -10.31
CA ILE A 19 1.04 16.38 -10.13
C ILE A 19 1.64 15.27 -9.26
N GLN A 20 0.97 14.94 -8.14
CA GLN A 20 1.38 13.87 -7.24
C GLN A 20 1.32 12.52 -7.95
N SER A 21 0.25 12.24 -8.71
CA SER A 21 0.14 11.03 -9.54
C SER A 21 1.30 10.92 -10.54
N ALA A 22 1.69 12.03 -11.18
CA ALA A 22 2.79 12.04 -12.13
C ALA A 22 4.14 11.74 -11.45
N GLN A 23 4.40 12.31 -10.26
CA GLN A 23 5.61 11.99 -9.51
C GLN A 23 5.61 10.54 -9.02
N GLN A 24 4.49 10.05 -8.50
CA GLN A 24 4.37 8.66 -8.09
C GLN A 24 4.63 7.70 -9.27
N ASN A 25 4.11 8.00 -10.47
CA ASN A 25 4.39 7.22 -11.66
C ASN A 25 5.87 7.20 -12.05
N ARG A 26 6.61 8.30 -11.83
CA ARG A 26 8.06 8.36 -12.04
C ARG A 26 8.85 7.54 -11.00
N MET A 27 8.31 7.40 -9.79
CA MET A 27 8.94 6.62 -8.72
C MET A 27 8.76 5.10 -8.88
N LYS A 28 7.71 4.65 -9.60
CA LYS A 28 7.43 3.22 -9.81
C LYS A 28 8.63 2.38 -10.23
N PRO A 29 9.37 2.72 -11.31
CA PRO A 29 10.52 1.92 -11.72
C PRO A 29 11.65 1.90 -10.68
N LEU A 30 11.80 2.96 -9.88
CA LEU A 30 12.80 3.00 -8.81
C LEU A 30 12.43 2.02 -7.69
N ILE A 31 11.16 2.02 -7.26
CA ILE A 31 10.65 1.09 -6.26
C ILE A 31 10.78 -0.37 -6.74
N GLU A 32 10.47 -0.63 -8.02
CA GLU A 32 10.62 -1.97 -8.60
C GLU A 32 12.09 -2.44 -8.57
N ALA A 33 13.03 -1.57 -8.96
CA ALA A 33 14.46 -1.87 -8.92
C ALA A 33 14.95 -2.12 -7.49
N ASP A 34 14.60 -1.23 -6.55
CA ASP A 34 15.00 -1.35 -5.14
C ASP A 34 14.50 -2.65 -4.51
N ILE A 35 13.28 -3.10 -4.87
CA ILE A 35 12.74 -4.38 -4.39
C ILE A 35 13.49 -5.56 -4.98
N ILE A 36 13.79 -5.54 -6.29
CA ILE A 36 14.56 -6.62 -6.93
C ILE A 36 15.93 -6.74 -6.26
N ASP A 37 16.60 -5.62 -6.00
CA ASP A 37 17.91 -5.60 -5.33
C ASP A 37 17.82 -6.08 -3.88
N LEU A 38 16.81 -5.63 -3.13
CA LEU A 38 16.56 -6.07 -1.75
C LEU A 38 16.29 -7.59 -1.67
N CYS A 39 15.56 -8.14 -2.64
CA CYS A 39 15.18 -9.56 -2.64
C CYS A 39 16.31 -10.45 -3.20
N GLY A 40 17.06 -9.97 -4.19
CA GLY A 40 18.18 -10.70 -4.80
C GLY A 40 19.45 -10.75 -3.93
N SER A 41 19.70 -9.72 -3.12
CA SER A 41 20.88 -9.66 -2.25
C SER A 41 20.82 -10.56 -1.01
N ARG A 42 19.63 -11.00 -0.59
CA ARG A 42 19.42 -11.90 0.57
C ARG A 42 19.52 -13.37 0.16
N SER A 43 20.71 -13.81 -0.26
CA SER A 43 20.94 -15.13 -0.87
C SER A 43 20.82 -16.37 0.06
N THR A 44 20.22 -16.29 1.26
CA THR A 44 20.14 -17.46 2.16
C THR A 44 18.83 -17.67 2.89
N LEU A 45 17.94 -16.68 3.02
CA LEU A 45 16.57 -16.88 3.52
C LEU A 45 15.62 -15.83 2.93
N PHE A 46 14.70 -16.30 2.09
CA PHE A 46 13.54 -15.51 1.70
C PHE A 46 12.72 -15.22 2.96
N PRO A 47 12.39 -13.95 3.26
CA PRO A 47 11.57 -13.63 4.41
C PRO A 47 10.18 -14.25 4.25
N GLU A 48 9.64 -14.88 5.29
CA GLU A 48 8.25 -15.36 5.28
C GLU A 48 7.24 -14.20 5.27
N LYS A 49 7.65 -13.03 5.78
CA LYS A 49 6.82 -11.83 5.88
C LYS A 49 7.60 -10.58 5.47
N MET A 50 6.93 -9.68 4.75
CA MET A 50 7.44 -8.36 4.39
C MET A 50 6.45 -7.27 4.81
N LEU A 51 6.98 -6.13 5.23
CA LEU A 51 6.19 -4.97 5.65
C LEU A 51 6.49 -3.80 4.71
N ILE A 52 5.44 -3.19 4.18
CA ILE A 52 5.48 -1.95 3.40
C ILE A 52 4.75 -0.89 4.20
N ALA A 53 5.35 0.29 4.36
CA ALA A 53 4.70 1.44 5.00
C ALA A 53 4.69 2.64 4.05
N ASP A 54 3.52 3.21 3.82
CA ASP A 54 3.34 4.49 3.13
C ASP A 54 3.08 5.59 4.16
N LEU A 55 3.98 6.57 4.25
CA LEU A 55 3.96 7.64 5.24
C LEU A 55 3.50 8.94 4.59
N GLY A 56 2.23 9.28 4.79
CA GLY A 56 1.55 10.38 4.11
C GLY A 56 0.74 9.89 2.90
N CYS A 57 -0.05 8.82 3.10
CA CYS A 57 -0.79 8.17 2.01
C CYS A 57 -1.89 9.05 1.39
N SER A 58 -2.34 10.09 2.10
CA SER A 58 -3.49 10.93 1.74
C SER A 58 -4.74 10.06 1.47
N SER A 59 -5.61 10.50 0.57
CA SER A 59 -6.84 9.82 0.17
C SER A 59 -6.99 9.74 -1.36
N GLY A 60 -7.95 8.94 -1.83
CA GLY A 60 -8.26 8.81 -3.25
C GLY A 60 -7.35 7.81 -3.99
N PRO A 61 -7.29 7.87 -5.34
CA PRO A 61 -6.65 6.83 -6.15
C PRO A 61 -5.13 6.73 -5.94
N ASN A 62 -4.50 7.81 -5.48
CA ASN A 62 -3.05 7.86 -5.26
C ASN A 62 -2.60 7.16 -3.96
N ALA A 63 -3.52 6.93 -3.00
CA ALA A 63 -3.18 6.41 -1.68
C ALA A 63 -2.62 4.97 -1.69
N LEU A 64 -2.85 4.23 -2.76
CA LEU A 64 -2.36 2.86 -2.92
C LEU A 64 -1.37 2.71 -4.08
N ALA A 65 -1.04 3.77 -4.80
CA ALA A 65 -0.33 3.65 -6.07
C ALA A 65 1.08 3.07 -5.91
N LEU A 66 1.88 3.62 -4.98
CA LEU A 66 3.26 3.17 -4.75
C LEU A 66 3.31 1.82 -4.04
N VAL A 67 2.45 1.63 -3.04
CA VAL A 67 2.29 0.34 -2.35
C VAL A 67 1.91 -0.77 -3.33
N SER A 68 0.96 -0.52 -4.24
CA SER A 68 0.55 -1.52 -5.23
C SER A 68 1.70 -1.89 -6.16
N THR A 69 2.53 -0.92 -6.55
CA THR A 69 3.75 -1.19 -7.31
C THR A 69 4.71 -2.05 -6.51
N ALA A 70 4.96 -1.73 -5.23
CA ALA A 70 5.84 -2.51 -4.37
C ALA A 70 5.35 -3.95 -4.18
N VAL A 71 4.07 -4.15 -3.85
CA VAL A 71 3.46 -5.48 -3.70
C VAL A 71 3.60 -6.29 -4.99
N LYS A 72 3.35 -5.69 -6.15
CA LYS A 72 3.50 -6.37 -7.46
C LYS A 72 4.96 -6.75 -7.72
N ALA A 73 5.91 -5.87 -7.44
CA ALA A 73 7.34 -6.17 -7.61
C ALA A 73 7.77 -7.36 -6.75
N ILE A 74 7.35 -7.40 -5.48
CA ILE A 74 7.59 -8.53 -4.57
C ILE A 74 6.97 -9.81 -5.15
N ILE A 75 5.67 -9.82 -5.46
CA ILE A 75 5.01 -11.03 -5.96
C ILE A 75 5.66 -11.52 -7.26
N ASN A 76 6.00 -10.62 -8.18
CA ASN A 76 6.62 -10.96 -9.45
C ASN A 76 8.02 -11.55 -9.27
N HIS A 77 8.83 -11.01 -8.35
CA HIS A 77 10.15 -11.54 -8.05
C HIS A 77 10.07 -13.00 -7.58
N TRP A 78 9.18 -13.34 -6.63
CA TRP A 78 9.04 -14.72 -6.16
C TRP A 78 8.48 -15.66 -7.22
N LEU A 79 7.56 -15.17 -8.04
CA LEU A 79 7.01 -15.94 -9.15
C LEU A 79 8.10 -16.32 -10.17
N GLN A 80 9.04 -15.41 -10.46
CA GLN A 80 10.18 -15.69 -11.35
C GLN A 80 11.07 -16.83 -10.82
N PHE A 81 11.23 -16.95 -9.51
CA PHE A 81 12.00 -18.03 -8.87
C PHE A 81 11.16 -19.27 -8.52
N GLN A 82 9.88 -19.32 -8.94
CA GLN A 82 8.94 -20.40 -8.63
C GLN A 82 8.80 -20.67 -7.12
N GLN A 83 9.00 -19.64 -6.29
CA GLN A 83 8.86 -19.72 -4.83
C GLN A 83 7.47 -19.22 -4.41
N PRO A 84 6.92 -19.71 -3.28
CA PRO A 84 5.73 -19.11 -2.70
C PRO A 84 6.06 -17.68 -2.26
N PRO A 85 5.23 -16.67 -2.63
CA PRO A 85 5.46 -15.30 -2.23
C PRO A 85 5.31 -15.13 -0.70
N PRO A 86 5.97 -14.13 -0.10
CA PRO A 86 5.87 -13.86 1.32
C PRO A 86 4.50 -13.28 1.67
N GLU A 87 4.13 -13.36 2.94
CA GLU A 87 3.03 -12.57 3.48
C GLU A 87 3.42 -11.08 3.44
N VAL A 88 2.66 -10.26 2.70
CA VAL A 88 2.95 -8.82 2.57
C VAL A 88 1.95 -8.01 3.37
N CYS A 89 2.44 -7.38 4.44
CA CYS A 89 1.70 -6.43 5.26
C CYS A 89 1.88 -5.01 4.73
N VAL A 90 0.79 -4.25 4.65
CA VAL A 90 0.79 -2.85 4.19
C VAL A 90 0.25 -1.94 5.28
N LEU A 91 1.06 -0.98 5.70
CA LEU A 91 0.68 0.11 6.60
C LEU A 91 0.50 1.39 5.81
N LEU A 92 -0.67 2.02 5.96
CA LEU A 92 -0.97 3.32 5.35
C LEU A 92 -1.15 4.31 6.48
N ASN A 93 -0.28 5.33 6.52
CA ASN A 93 -0.26 6.32 7.57
C ASN A 93 -0.52 7.72 7.00
N ASP A 94 -1.28 8.50 7.74
CA ASP A 94 -1.49 9.94 7.52
C ASP A 94 -1.96 10.58 8.84
N LEU A 95 -2.18 11.90 8.83
CA LEU A 95 -2.73 12.64 9.96
C LEU A 95 -4.17 12.18 10.28
N PRO A 96 -4.65 12.35 11.53
CA PRO A 96 -5.95 11.83 11.98
C PRO A 96 -7.17 12.31 11.19
N ASP A 97 -7.04 13.43 10.49
CA ASP A 97 -8.09 14.07 9.70
C ASP A 97 -8.06 13.67 8.23
N ASN A 98 -7.26 12.67 7.86
CA ASN A 98 -7.31 12.09 6.54
C ASN A 98 -8.59 11.26 6.33
N ASP A 99 -9.05 11.18 5.08
CA ASP A 99 -10.22 10.37 4.71
C ASP A 99 -9.85 8.88 4.57
N PHE A 100 -9.56 8.24 5.71
CA PHE A 100 -9.26 6.81 5.77
C PHE A 100 -10.42 5.92 5.34
N ASN A 101 -11.66 6.40 5.40
CA ASN A 101 -12.82 5.63 4.92
C ASN A 101 -12.69 5.34 3.43
N THR A 102 -12.26 6.33 2.64
CA THR A 102 -12.00 6.15 1.21
C THR A 102 -10.78 5.26 0.96
N VAL A 103 -9.70 5.43 1.74
CA VAL A 103 -8.48 4.60 1.62
C VAL A 103 -8.80 3.12 1.87
N VAL A 104 -9.56 2.82 2.92
CA VAL A 104 -9.94 1.44 3.26
C VAL A 104 -10.83 0.81 2.19
N LYS A 105 -11.76 1.56 1.60
CA LYS A 105 -12.55 1.05 0.46
C LYS A 105 -11.66 0.68 -0.72
N SER A 106 -10.72 1.53 -1.09
CA SER A 106 -9.75 1.25 -2.16
C SER A 106 -8.91 0.01 -1.84
N LEU A 107 -8.56 -0.19 -0.58
CA LEU A 107 -7.76 -1.32 -0.12
C LEU A 107 -8.52 -2.65 -0.25
N VAL A 108 -9.81 -2.67 0.10
CA VAL A 108 -10.69 -3.84 -0.13
C VAL A 108 -10.72 -4.21 -1.61
N MET A 109 -10.90 -3.22 -2.48
CA MET A 109 -10.93 -3.42 -3.93
C MET A 109 -9.59 -3.98 -4.44
N LEU A 110 -8.46 -3.48 -3.93
CA LEU A 110 -7.13 -3.99 -4.28
C LEU A 110 -6.97 -5.47 -3.88
N ARG A 111 -7.37 -5.85 -2.66
CA ARG A 111 -7.35 -7.24 -2.18
C ARG A 111 -8.17 -8.16 -3.09
N GLN A 112 -9.37 -7.73 -3.49
CA GLN A 112 -10.25 -8.52 -4.36
C GLN A 112 -9.69 -8.73 -5.77
N SER A 113 -8.89 -7.78 -6.27
CA SER A 113 -8.28 -7.86 -7.61
C SER A 113 -7.07 -8.80 -7.71
N ASN A 114 -6.44 -9.13 -6.57
CA ASN A 114 -5.29 -10.01 -6.51
C ASN A 114 -5.74 -11.42 -6.06
N ASN A 115 -5.79 -12.39 -6.97
CA ASN A 115 -6.17 -13.80 -6.70
C ASN A 115 -5.19 -14.57 -5.75
N LYS A 116 -4.36 -13.89 -4.96
CA LYS A 116 -3.44 -14.44 -3.96
C LYS A 116 -3.59 -13.67 -2.64
N PRO A 117 -3.43 -14.31 -1.47
CA PRO A 117 -3.65 -13.66 -0.19
C PRO A 117 -2.56 -12.63 0.10
N VAL A 118 -2.81 -11.36 -0.23
CA VAL A 118 -2.08 -10.22 0.33
C VAL A 118 -2.73 -9.91 1.67
N VAL A 119 -2.02 -10.20 2.76
CA VAL A 119 -2.51 -9.91 4.12
C VAL A 119 -2.22 -8.46 4.44
N VAL A 120 -3.16 -7.59 4.13
CA VAL A 120 -3.04 -6.18 4.52
C VAL A 120 -3.48 -6.03 5.98
N SER A 121 -2.52 -5.83 6.89
CA SER A 121 -2.79 -5.50 8.29
C SER A 121 -2.56 -4.02 8.54
N CYS A 122 -3.44 -3.38 9.30
CA CYS A 122 -3.26 -2.00 9.77
C CYS A 122 -3.31 -2.01 11.31
N ASP A 123 -2.22 -1.73 12.02
CA ASP A 123 -2.10 -1.97 13.47
C ASP A 123 -2.36 -0.73 14.36
N TRP A 124 -3.27 0.15 13.94
CA TRP A 124 -3.46 1.46 14.57
C TRP A 124 -4.14 1.47 15.97
N CYS A 125 -4.73 0.36 16.44
CA CYS A 125 -5.46 0.33 17.72
C CYS A 125 -4.67 -0.22 18.92
N ARG A 126 -3.62 0.49 19.36
CA ARG A 126 -3.25 0.53 20.79
C ARG A 126 -3.31 1.93 21.41
N THR A 127 -3.51 3.01 20.64
CA THR A 127 -3.31 4.39 21.10
C THR A 127 -4.50 5.36 20.96
N GLY A 128 -5.66 4.92 20.44
CA GLY A 128 -6.93 5.64 20.58
C GLY A 128 -7.12 6.93 19.75
N ARG A 129 -6.83 6.92 18.44
CA ARG A 129 -7.23 8.02 17.52
C ARG A 129 -7.94 7.49 16.28
N THR A 130 -8.83 8.31 15.72
CA THR A 130 -9.74 8.09 14.58
C THR A 130 -9.07 7.45 13.35
N GLY A 131 -9.63 6.35 12.82
CA GLY A 131 -9.19 5.72 11.55
C GLY A 131 -9.45 4.21 11.47
N VAL A 132 -9.77 3.70 10.26
CA VAL A 132 -10.29 2.33 10.01
C VAL A 132 -9.17 1.32 9.71
N VAL A 133 -9.34 0.09 10.20
CA VAL A 133 -8.51 -1.10 9.93
C VAL A 133 -9.40 -2.30 9.61
N LEU A 134 -9.11 -3.02 8.53
CA LEU A 134 -9.72 -4.33 8.22
C LEU A 134 -8.78 -5.47 8.63
N ARG A 135 -9.35 -6.46 9.33
CA ARG A 135 -8.73 -7.77 9.60
C ARG A 135 -9.50 -8.84 8.85
N GLU A 136 -8.79 -9.75 8.19
CA GLU A 136 -9.18 -11.16 8.14
C GLU A 136 -7.93 -12.03 8.23
N ALA A 137 -7.85 -12.80 9.32
CA ALA A 137 -6.97 -13.95 9.44
C ALA A 137 -7.67 -15.12 8.74
N LEU A 138 -6.99 -15.78 7.81
CA LEU A 138 -7.43 -17.06 7.27
C LEU A 138 -7.32 -18.13 8.37
N HIS A 139 -8.43 -18.83 8.63
CA HIS A 139 -8.39 -20.25 9.01
C HIS A 139 -8.42 -21.07 7.71
#